data_AF-A0A3S5ESJ3-F1
#
_entry.id   AF-A0A3S5ESJ3-F1
#
_cell.length_a   1.000
_cell.length_b   1.000
_cell.length_c   1.000
_cell.angle_alpha   90.00
_cell.angle_beta   90.00
_cell.angle_gamma   90.00
#
_symmetry.space_group_name_H-M   'P 1'
#
loop_
_entity.id
_entity.type
_entity.pdbx_description
1 polymer ?
#
loop_
_entity_poly.entity_id
_entity_poly.type
_entity_poly.pdbx_seq_one_letter_code
_entity_poly.pdbx_strand_id
1 'polypeptide(L)'
;MASRNKSPGGGNAALKGAGGAATRRSGGVSDLRAARARELHEQAAEAERRAAQLRAERDRLIRQLRDEDSERWSYGALAKVIGCSRELVAQVSKRR
;
A
#
# COMPACT_ATOMS: atom_id res chain seq x y z
N MET A 1 40.80 -17.44 1.77
CA MET A 1 39.77 -18.15 0.98
C MET A 1 39.73 -19.60 1.43
N ALA A 2 38.55 -20.24 1.35
CA ALA A 2 38.19 -21.59 1.82
C ALA A 2 37.79 -21.73 3.30
N SER A 3 36.51 -21.47 3.49
CA SER A 3 35.65 -21.77 4.63
C SER A 3 35.18 -23.23 4.59
N ARG A 4 35.12 -23.90 5.76
CA ARG A 4 33.91 -24.60 6.24
C ARG A 4 34.14 -25.30 7.59
N ASN A 5 33.36 -24.87 8.59
CA ASN A 5 33.29 -25.45 9.92
C ASN A 5 32.58 -26.81 9.94
N LYS A 6 33.02 -27.61 10.90
CA LYS A 6 32.63 -28.99 11.22
C LYS A 6 31.42 -29.00 12.18
N SER A 7 30.56 -30.01 12.00
CA SER A 7 29.27 -30.35 12.65
C SER A 7 29.31 -30.44 14.20
N PRO A 8 28.18 -30.62 14.95
CA PRO A 8 27.23 -31.77 14.90
C PRO A 8 25.75 -31.28 15.00
N GLY A 9 24.66 -32.04 14.85
CA GLY A 9 24.32 -33.45 15.05
C GLY A 9 23.00 -33.46 15.85
N GLY A 10 22.02 -34.29 15.47
CA GLY A 10 20.82 -34.53 16.28
C GLY A 10 19.54 -34.74 15.48
N GLY A 11 19.25 -36.00 15.15
CA GLY A 11 17.93 -36.41 14.69
C GLY A 11 16.94 -36.56 15.84
N ASN A 12 15.66 -36.33 15.56
CA ASN A 12 14.51 -36.93 16.23
C ASN A 12 13.33 -36.83 15.25
N ALA A 13 12.95 -37.94 14.61
CA ALA A 13 12.00 -38.92 15.13
C ALA A 13 10.55 -38.39 15.12
N ALA A 14 9.76 -39.12 14.34
CA ALA A 14 8.32 -39.04 14.17
C ALA A 14 7.52 -38.51 15.37
N LEU A 15 6.67 -37.52 15.12
CA LEU A 15 5.44 -37.33 15.88
C LEU A 15 4.25 -37.43 14.92
N LYS A 16 3.90 -38.70 14.66
CA LYS A 16 2.60 -39.12 14.14
C LYS A 16 1.58 -38.90 15.27
N GLY A 17 1.16 -37.65 15.45
CA GLY A 17 0.09 -37.27 16.36
C GLY A 17 -1.26 -37.40 15.65
N ALA A 18 -2.01 -38.43 16.01
CA ALA A 18 -3.42 -38.59 15.68
C ALA A 18 -4.24 -37.43 16.26
N GLY A 19 -4.36 -36.34 15.50
CA GLY A 19 -5.32 -35.26 15.75
C GLY A 19 -6.66 -35.65 15.14
N GLY A 20 -7.58 -36.06 16.01
CA GLY A 20 -8.87 -36.64 15.68
C GLY A 20 -9.65 -35.95 14.56
N ALA A 21 -10.25 -36.80 13.74
CA ALA A 21 -11.36 -36.48 12.87
C ALA A 21 -12.57 -35.98 13.69
N ALA A 22 -12.57 -34.70 14.08
CA ALA A 22 -13.74 -34.04 14.65
C ALA A 22 -13.61 -32.51 14.54
N THR A 23 -13.89 -31.97 13.35
CA THR A 23 -14.28 -30.55 13.05
C THR A 23 -13.94 -30.10 11.61
N ARG A 24 -13.44 -31.00 10.75
CA ARG A 24 -13.59 -30.85 9.28
C ARG A 24 -15.06 -30.98 8.80
N ARG A 25 -16.01 -30.50 9.60
CA ARG A 25 -17.46 -30.41 9.36
C ARG A 25 -18.06 -29.11 9.92
N SER A 26 -17.29 -28.02 9.90
CA SER A 26 -17.82 -26.65 10.04
C SER A 26 -17.62 -25.88 8.73
N GLY A 27 -17.89 -26.55 7.60
CA GLY A 27 -18.08 -25.91 6.30
C GLY A 27 -19.48 -25.31 6.19
N GLY A 28 -19.90 -24.57 7.22
CA GLY A 28 -21.22 -23.97 7.32
C GLY A 28 -21.14 -22.78 8.26
N VAL A 29 -21.59 -21.62 7.76
CA VAL A 29 -21.56 -20.30 8.39
C VAL A 29 -20.22 -19.57 8.24
N SER A 30 -20.08 -18.83 7.13
CA SER A 30 -19.16 -17.72 6.88
C SER A 30 -17.94 -17.59 7.82
N ASP A 31 -16.75 -17.98 7.34
CA ASP A 31 -15.51 -17.68 8.06
C ASP A 31 -15.44 -16.17 8.36
N LEU A 32 -15.59 -15.81 9.64
CA LEU A 32 -15.62 -14.42 10.11
C LEU A 32 -14.34 -13.67 9.74
N ARG A 33 -13.20 -14.37 9.63
CA ARG A 33 -11.94 -13.77 9.18
C ARG A 33 -11.98 -13.47 7.69
N ALA A 34 -12.54 -14.35 6.88
CA ALA A 34 -12.73 -14.10 5.46
C ALA A 34 -13.75 -12.97 5.19
N ALA A 35 -14.81 -12.87 6.00
CA ALA A 35 -15.74 -11.74 5.95
C ALA A 35 -15.03 -10.42 6.31
N ARG A 36 -14.25 -10.40 7.40
CA ARG A 36 -13.49 -9.22 7.82
C ARG A 36 -12.41 -8.82 6.81
N ALA A 37 -11.73 -9.78 6.18
CA ALA A 37 -10.73 -9.50 5.15
C ALA A 37 -11.35 -8.82 3.92
N ARG A 38 -12.55 -9.25 3.50
CA ARG A 38 -13.29 -8.60 2.40
C ARG A 38 -13.67 -7.17 2.74
N GLU A 39 -14.21 -6.95 3.93
CA GLU A 39 -14.58 -5.60 4.39
C GLU A 39 -13.37 -4.64 4.41
N LEU A 40 -12.22 -5.10 4.93
CA LEU A 40 -10.99 -4.30 4.93
C LEU A 40 -10.49 -4.02 3.50
N HIS A 41 -10.63 -4.98 2.59
CA HIS A 41 -10.26 -4.79 1.19
C HIS A 41 -11.16 -3.74 0.50
N GLU A 42 -12.46 -3.79 0.76
CA GLU A 42 -13.41 -2.79 0.26
C GLU A 42 -13.10 -1.39 0.79
N GLN A 43 -12.83 -1.26 2.10
CA GLN A 43 -12.43 -0.01 2.73
C GLN A 43 -11.12 0.54 2.15
N ALA A 44 -10.12 -0.32 1.94
CA ALA A 44 -8.87 0.08 1.31
C ALA A 44 -9.11 0.55 -0.13
N ALA A 45 -9.92 -0.18 -0.91
CA ALA A 45 -10.26 0.20 -2.28
C ALA A 45 -11.03 1.53 -2.34
N GLU A 46 -11.92 1.79 -1.39
CA GLU A 46 -12.61 3.09 -1.25
C GLU A 46 -11.64 4.22 -0.91
N ALA A 47 -10.76 3.99 0.05
CA ALA A 47 -9.73 4.96 0.43
C ALA A 47 -8.81 5.27 -0.76
N GLU A 48 -8.42 4.26 -1.53
CA GLU A 48 -7.61 4.42 -2.75
C GLU A 48 -8.34 5.20 -3.83
N ARG A 49 -9.64 4.92 -4.07
CA ARG A 49 -10.48 5.70 -5.00
C ARG A 49 -10.57 7.16 -4.56
N ARG A 50 -10.81 7.41 -3.27
CA ARG A 50 -10.88 8.77 -2.72
C ARG A 50 -9.53 9.47 -2.82
N ALA A 51 -8.44 8.79 -2.48
CA ALA A 51 -7.09 9.32 -2.62
C ALA A 51 -6.73 9.62 -4.10
N ALA A 52 -7.22 8.82 -5.05
CA ALA A 52 -7.05 9.11 -6.48
C ALA A 52 -7.80 10.38 -6.89
N GLN A 53 -9.04 10.55 -6.44
CA GLN A 53 -9.83 11.77 -6.71
C GLN A 53 -9.18 13.01 -6.12
N LEU A 54 -8.76 12.96 -4.85
CA LEU A 54 -8.07 14.07 -4.19
C LEU A 54 -6.75 14.43 -4.88
N ARG A 55 -5.99 13.44 -5.35
CA ARG A 55 -4.78 13.68 -6.16
C ARG A 55 -5.12 14.36 -7.48
N ALA A 56 -6.15 13.90 -8.19
CA ALA A 56 -6.58 14.50 -9.45
C ALA A 56 -7.04 15.95 -9.28
N GLU A 57 -7.75 16.26 -8.20
CA GLU A 57 -8.18 17.61 -7.85
C GLU A 57 -7.00 18.52 -7.52
N ARG A 58 -6.08 18.07 -6.64
CA ARG A 58 -4.82 18.78 -6.37
C ARG A 58 -4.06 19.06 -7.66
N ASP A 59 -3.96 18.06 -8.54
CA ASP A 59 -3.21 18.17 -9.78
C ASP A 59 -3.87 19.14 -10.77
N ARG A 60 -5.20 19.27 -10.75
CA ARG A 60 -5.94 20.31 -11.46
C ARG A 60 -5.64 21.70 -10.89
N LEU A 61 -5.68 21.86 -9.57
CA LEU A 61 -5.40 23.15 -8.91
C LEU A 61 -3.96 23.62 -9.15
N ILE A 62 -2.97 22.72 -9.08
CA ILE A 62 -1.57 23.03 -9.41
C ILE A 62 -1.45 23.57 -10.83
N ARG A 63 -2.18 22.98 -11.79
CA ARG A 63 -2.19 23.45 -13.18
C ARG A 63 -2.85 24.82 -13.30
N GLN A 64 -4.01 25.02 -12.68
CA GLN A 64 -4.70 26.31 -12.69
C GLN A 64 -3.83 27.45 -12.12
N LEU A 65 -3.20 27.23 -10.96
CA LEU A 65 -2.29 28.22 -10.37
C LEU A 65 -1.11 28.54 -11.30
N ARG A 66 -0.58 27.53 -12.00
CA ARG A 66 0.50 27.73 -12.99
C ARG A 66 0.05 28.50 -14.23
N ASP A 67 -1.19 28.28 -14.68
CA ASP A 67 -1.76 28.94 -15.85
C ASP A 67 -2.15 30.40 -15.53
N GLU A 68 -2.59 30.68 -14.29
CA GLU A 68 -2.97 32.03 -13.84
C GLU A 68 -1.78 32.98 -13.73
N ASP A 69 -0.71 32.57 -13.05
CA ASP A 69 0.46 33.41 -12.84
C ASP A 69 1.72 32.56 -12.69
N SER A 70 2.34 32.28 -13.83
CA SER A 70 3.51 31.41 -13.89
C SER A 70 4.79 32.04 -13.29
N GLU A 71 4.83 33.37 -13.13
CA GLU A 71 5.97 34.09 -12.54
C GLU A 71 5.88 34.10 -11.01
N ARG A 72 4.69 34.36 -10.46
CA ARG A 72 4.42 34.30 -9.02
C ARG A 72 4.41 32.86 -8.50
N TRP A 73 3.80 31.94 -9.25
CA TRP A 73 3.71 30.53 -8.90
C TRP A 73 4.85 29.71 -9.52
N SER A 74 6.06 29.97 -9.03
CA SER A 74 7.22 29.13 -9.32
C SER A 74 7.06 27.73 -8.69
N TYR A 75 7.73 26.72 -9.27
CA TYR A 75 7.70 25.35 -8.73
C TYR A 75 8.07 25.26 -7.25
N GLY A 76 9.00 26.09 -6.79
CA GLY A 76 9.41 26.16 -5.39
C GLY A 76 8.37 26.85 -4.49
N ALA A 77 7.68 27.88 -4.99
CA ALA A 77 6.62 28.56 -4.24
C ALA A 77 5.42 27.64 -4.03
N LEU A 78 4.98 26.94 -5.08
CA LEU A 78 3.89 25.96 -5.01
C LEU A 78 4.21 24.80 -4.06
N ALA A 79 5.43 24.26 -4.14
CA ALA A 79 5.89 23.20 -3.25
C ALA A 79 5.81 23.63 -1.77
N LYS A 80 6.26 24.84 -1.44
CA LYS A 80 6.22 25.39 -0.07
C LYS A 80 4.80 25.58 0.45
N VAL A 81 3.89 26.15 -0.34
CA VAL A 81 2.51 26.43 0.09
C VAL A 81 1.71 25.14 0.26
N ILE A 82 1.90 24.17 -0.64
CA ILE A 82 1.15 22.90 -0.63
C ILE A 82 1.78 21.90 0.37
N GLY A 83 3.03 22.11 0.78
CA GLY A 83 3.78 21.14 1.60
C GLY A 83 4.17 19.88 0.83
N CYS A 84 4.27 19.98 -0.51
CA CYS A 84 4.64 18.89 -1.40
C CYS A 84 6.07 19.09 -1.92
N SER A 85 6.66 18.03 -2.47
CA SER A 85 7.97 18.15 -3.11
C SER A 85 7.89 18.95 -4.42
N ARG A 86 8.97 19.65 -4.76
CA ARG A 86 9.06 20.42 -6.02
C ARG A 86 8.96 19.50 -7.23
N GLU A 87 9.50 18.30 -7.12
CA GLU A 87 9.50 17.26 -8.12
C GLU A 87 8.07 16.80 -8.42
N LEU A 88 7.20 16.73 -7.40
CA LEU A 88 5.79 16.41 -7.60
C LEU A 88 5.11 17.49 -8.42
N VAL A 89 5.30 18.77 -8.08
CA VAL A 89 4.70 19.89 -8.82
C VAL A 89 5.16 19.87 -10.29
N ALA A 90 6.46 19.64 -10.53
CA ALA A 90 6.99 19.53 -11.88
C ALA A 90 6.40 18.33 -12.66
N GLN A 91 6.26 17.17 -12.03
CA GLN A 91 5.62 16.00 -12.65
C GLN A 91 4.16 16.27 -13.01
N VAL A 92 3.40 16.89 -12.09
CA VAL A 92 1.99 17.24 -12.32
C VAL A 92 1.84 18.22 -13.48
N SER A 93 2.70 19.24 -13.56
CA SER A 93 2.70 20.17 -14.69
C SER A 93 3.11 19.52 -16.01
N LYS A 94 3.96 18.47 -15.98
CA LYS A 94 4.45 17.78 -17.18
C LYS A 94 3.47 16.73 -17.72
N ARG A 95 2.65 16.11 -16.88
CA ARG A 95 1.66 15.06 -17.25
C ARG A 95 0.42 15.61 -17.98
N ARG A 96 0.55 16.75 -18.68
CA ARG A 96 -0.53 17.38 -19.45
C ARG A 96 -0.91 16.56 -20.67
#